data_AF-A0A1I0Q6Q3-F1
#
_entry.id   AF-A0A1I0Q6Q3-F1
#
_cell.length_a   1.000
_cell.length_b   1.000
_cell.length_c   1.000
_cell.angle_alpha   90.00
_cell.angle_beta   90.00
_cell.angle_gamma   90.00
#
_symmetry.space_group_name_H-M   'P 1'
#
loop_
_entity.id
_entity.type
_entity.pdbx_description
1 polymer ?
#
loop_
_entity_poly.entity_id
_entity_poly.type
_entity_poly.pdbx_seq_one_letter_code
_entity_poly.pdbx_strand_id
1 'polypeptide(L)' 'MKNEKIHIAPNSEKPYNLIRHILEDKKRIQEAIEKGVPLSSLKGINFVKPVQY' A
#
# COMPACT_ATOMS: atom_id res chain seq x y z
N MET A 1 -28.41 -32.26 11.55
CA MET A 1 -27.53 -31.07 11.71
C MET A 1 -27.36 -30.46 10.33
N LYS A 2 -27.86 -29.25 10.11
CA LYS A 2 -27.80 -28.59 8.79
C LYS A 2 -26.45 -27.87 8.69
N ASN A 3 -25.62 -28.28 7.73
CA ASN A 3 -24.36 -27.62 7.43
C ASN A 3 -24.67 -26.34 6.63
N GLU A 4 -24.71 -25.21 7.33
CA GLU A 4 -24.84 -23.90 6.70
C GLU A 4 -23.50 -23.55 6.03
N LYS A 5 -23.47 -23.62 4.70
CA LYS A 5 -22.35 -23.14 3.90
C LYS A 5 -22.28 -21.62 4.04
N ILE A 6 -21.34 -21.13 4.84
CA ILE A 6 -21.03 -19.71 4.96
C ILE A 6 -20.52 -19.24 3.59
N HIS A 7 -21.36 -18.51 2.84
CA HIS A 7 -20.95 -17.82 1.63
C HIS A 7 -20.10 -16.62 2.04
N ILE A 8 -18.78 -16.79 2.08
CA ILE A 8 -17.83 -15.70 2.19
C ILE A 8 -17.85 -14.99 0.83
N ALA A 9 -18.48 -13.82 0.74
CA ALA A 9 -18.42 -13.01 -0.46
C ALA A 9 -16.94 -12.78 -0.83
N PRO A 10 -16.55 -12.90 -2.11
CA PRO A 10 -15.20 -12.55 -2.52
C PRO A 10 -14.98 -11.10 -2.10
N ASN A 11 -13.93 -10.86 -1.30
CA ASN A 11 -13.51 -9.53 -0.89
C ASN A 11 -13.66 -8.61 -2.10
N SER A 12 -14.54 -7.62 -1.97
CA SER A 12 -14.64 -6.51 -2.91
C SER A 12 -13.30 -5.78 -2.83
N GLU A 13 -12.35 -6.22 -3.65
CA GLU A 13 -11.09 -5.53 -3.87
C GLU A 13 -11.46 -4.15 -4.39
N LYS A 14 -11.38 -3.16 -3.50
CA LYS A 14 -11.58 -1.77 -3.88
C LYS A 14 -10.63 -1.46 -5.02
N PRO A 15 -11.07 -0.74 -6.07
CA PRO A 15 -10.19 -0.39 -7.17
C PRO A 15 -8.95 0.31 -6.64
N TYR A 16 -7.77 -0.18 -7.06
CA TYR A 16 -6.48 0.37 -6.68
C TYR A 16 -6.44 1.87 -7.04
N ASN A 17 -6.39 2.73 -6.03
CA ASN A 17 -6.35 4.17 -6.23
C ASN A 17 -4.91 4.67 -6.09
N LEU A 18 -4.26 4.86 -7.24
CA LEU A 18 -2.87 5.31 -7.31
C LEU A 18 -2.63 6.64 -6.58
N ILE A 19 -3.54 7.61 -6.73
CA ILE A 19 -3.40 8.93 -6.09
C ILE A 19 -3.41 8.78 -4.57
N ARG A 20 -4.33 7.97 -4.04
CA ARG A 20 -4.40 7.69 -2.60
C ARG A 20 -3.12 7.04 -2.09
N HIS A 21 -2.59 6.05 -2.81
CA HIS A 21 -1.34 5.40 -2.45
C HIS A 21 -0.16 6.38 -2.45
N ILE A 22 -0.05 7.26 -3.44
CA ILE A 22 1.00 8.29 -3.50
C ILE A 22 0.93 9.23 -2.28
N LEU A 23 -0.28 9.64 -1.87
CA LEU A 23 -0.47 10.48 -0.68
C LEU A 23 -0.06 9.77 0.61
N GLU A 24 -0.43 8.49 0.76
CA GLU A 24 -0.07 7.67 1.91
C GLU A 24 1.45 7.43 1.97
N ASP A 25 2.09 7.12 0.84
CA ASP A 25 3.54 6.94 0.75
C ASP A 25 4.30 8.23 1.05
N LYS A 26 3.81 9.39 0.57
CA LYS A 26 4.40 10.70 0.89
C LYS A 26 4.45 10.95 2.40
N LYS A 27 3.36 10.64 3.11
CA LYS A 27 3.30 10.79 4.57
C LYS A 27 4.29 9.86 5.27
N ARG A 28 4.36 8.59 4.85
CA ARG A 28 5.28 7.60 5.43
C ARG A 28 6.75 7.98 5.22
N ILE A 29 7.07 8.53 4.05
CA ILE A 29 8.41 9.04 3.74
C ILE A 29 8.77 10.22 4.66
N GLN A 30 7.85 11.17 4.87
CA GLN A 30 8.09 12.29 5.80
C GLN A 30 8.34 11.79 7.23
N GLU A 31 7.50 10.88 7.74
CA GLU A 31 7.69 10.32 9.08
C GLU A 31 9.02 9.56 9.22
N ALA A 32 9.47 8.87 8.17
CA ALA A 32 10.75 8.17 8.19
C ALA A 32 11.93 9.15 8.24
N ILE A 33 11.86 10.25 7.49
CA ILE A 33 12.86 11.32 7.53
C ILE A 33 12.94 11.93 8.93
N GLU A 34 11.80 12.27 9.52
CA GLU A 34 11.74 12.86 10.87
C GLU A 34 12.31 11.92 11.95
N LYS A 35 12.08 10.60 11.80
CA LYS A 35 12.56 9.58 12.74
C LYS A 35 14.00 9.13 12.46
N GLY A 36 14.65 9.62 11.40
CA GLY A 36 15.96 9.14 10.96
C GLY A 36 15.97 7.69 10.49
N VAL A 37 14.81 7.16 10.08
CA VAL A 37 14.66 5.78 9.60
C VAL A 37 15.00 5.72 8.11
N PRO A 38 15.83 4.74 7.66
CA PRO A 38 16.15 4.61 6.24
C PRO A 38 14.90 4.36 5.40
N LEU A 39 14.73 5.11 4.31
CA LEU A 39 13.61 4.92 3.38
C LEU A 39 13.57 3.50 2.76
N SER A 40 14.73 2.84 2.66
CA SER A 40 14.85 1.44 2.21
C SER A 40 14.16 0.44 3.14
N SER A 41 13.90 0.81 4.39
CA SER A 41 13.15 -0.02 5.35
C SER A 41 11.63 0.07 5.17
N LEU A 42 11.13 1.04 4.40
CA LEU A 42 9.71 1.24 4.14
C LEU A 42 9.19 0.18 3.17
N LYS A 43 8.53 -0.85 3.71
CA LYS A 43 7.89 -1.90 2.90
C LYS A 43 6.72 -1.33 2.09
N GLY A 44 6.60 -1.80 0.85
CA GLY A 44 5.47 -1.50 -0.03
C GLY A 44 5.56 -0.16 -0.77
N ILE A 45 6.64 0.61 -0.61
CA ILE A 45 6.88 1.81 -1.40
C ILE A 45 7.64 1.40 -2.66
N ASN A 46 7.00 1.58 -3.82
CA ASN A 46 7.66 1.37 -5.11
C ASN A 46 8.37 2.66 -5.51
N PHE A 47 9.69 2.68 -5.35
CA PHE A 47 10.51 3.74 -5.93
C PHE A 47 10.48 3.59 -7.46
N VAL A 48 9.79 4.50 -8.13
CA VAL A 48 9.79 4.56 -9.59
C VAL A 48 11.21 4.88 -10.06
N LYS A 49 11.75 4.01 -10.90
CA LYS A 49 13.00 4.29 -11.60
C LYS A 49 12.75 5.45 -12.58
N PRO A 50 13.64 6.44 -12.67
CA PRO A 50 13.50 7.48 -13.68
C PRO A 50 13.49 6.85 -15.07
N VAL A 51 12.64 7.36 -15.96
CA VAL A 51 12.61 6.96 -17.37
C VAL A 51 13.96 7.36 -17.98
N GLN A 52 14.76 6.36 -18.36
CA GLN A 52 15.98 6.60 -19.13
C GLN A 52 15.57 6.84 -20.58
N TYR A 53 15.86 8.03 -21.11
CA TYR A 53 15.69 8.39 -22.52
C TYR A 53 16.97 8.10 -23.29
#